data_AF-A0A7X8JIC4-F1
#
_entry.id   AF-A0A7X8JIC4-F1
#
_cell.length_a   1.000
_cell.length_b   1.000
_cell.length_c   1.000
_cell.angle_alpha   90.00
_cell.angle_beta   90.00
_cell.angle_gamma   90.00
#
_symmetry.space_group_name_H-M   'P 1'
#
loop_
_entity.id
_entity.type
_entity.pdbx_description
1 polymer ?
#
loop_
_entity_poly.entity_id
_entity_poly.type
_entity_poly.pdbx_seq_one_letter_code
_entity_poly.pdbx_strand_id
1 'polypeptide(L)'
;MITGILFQVGEQAVLAPLHKLGHPEVRQLLKTLLSEHPFEKNSPAWLFEKSILDGWTPAFAFDADDNSFFNHLDSSKEYWLLATCQTIRRLLPQLNRLLLLDWPEAWSCDSAEIICSLSDLVLLDFQPDPSVDHSLRCTRWTRSSGVDILRQIMAAGSCDLHLHTNQSDGSDSPGKVVDRVLSAQLTTFAITDHDTLAGLKPAAAHLQRHLATGGHPVDFIPGVELAVEDQSRELHLLGYFPRGGFDRLEAFLHQQRQSRRQRNRTMIMRLNQLGYPISLRDFENSGPGAIGRLQAAIILRDQGFFPDTQAAFDELLNEGRPGYVPRSRPGASEAINQIRQAGGVAVLAHPAQYGWCSGTTMVSPELITRLAALKAVGLQGVEAYHGGAVPAEQAEIAAAARLVDLVCTGGSDDHGQNNAHADMYKKGVRWPDQAETILVVAGLIAGPEIRGQKSWLLARRSSPGHGNGLWELPGGKVEKGETLAEALARELKEELGVDVLIGQRILVLTHVYPERRIVLACLEAQLKQQDLLLTAHDATTYATAADAQKMALLPADYQVFAYLARKEQGEC
;
A
#
# COMPACT_ATOMS: atom_id res chain seq x y z
N MET A 1 -4.62 14.53 -28.36
CA MET A 1 -5.11 13.95 -27.08
C MET A 1 -6.14 12.86 -27.34
N ILE A 2 -6.09 11.72 -26.63
CA ILE A 2 -7.11 10.66 -26.70
C ILE A 2 -8.12 10.89 -25.59
N THR A 3 -9.28 11.45 -25.93
CA THR A 3 -10.38 11.78 -25.01
C THR A 3 -11.52 10.80 -25.25
N GLY A 4 -11.86 9.91 -24.32
CA GLY A 4 -12.98 8.99 -24.60
C GLY A 4 -13.32 7.93 -23.54
N ILE A 5 -14.54 7.40 -23.69
CA ILE A 5 -15.12 6.27 -22.94
C ILE A 5 -14.94 4.99 -23.76
N LEU A 6 -14.67 3.88 -23.08
CA LEU A 6 -14.48 2.55 -23.66
C LEU A 6 -15.86 1.93 -23.98
N PHE A 7 -16.10 1.57 -25.24
CA PHE A 7 -17.27 0.80 -25.67
C PHE A 7 -16.86 -0.61 -26.06
N GLN A 8 -17.70 -1.60 -25.78
CA GLN A 8 -17.53 -2.97 -26.25
C GLN A 8 -18.46 -3.21 -27.45
N VAL A 9 -17.90 -3.67 -28.57
CA VAL A 9 -18.66 -4.16 -29.74
C VAL A 9 -18.06 -5.51 -30.13
N GLY A 10 -18.70 -6.61 -29.72
CA GLY A 10 -18.11 -7.96 -29.87
C GLY A 10 -16.78 -8.12 -29.13
N GLU A 11 -15.70 -8.51 -29.83
CA GLU A 11 -14.32 -8.59 -29.29
C GLU A 11 -13.54 -7.25 -29.33
N GLN A 12 -14.16 -6.21 -29.87
CA GLN A 12 -13.49 -4.95 -30.19
C GLN A 12 -13.89 -3.86 -29.20
N ALA A 13 -12.98 -2.90 -28.99
CA ALA A 13 -13.24 -1.79 -28.11
C ALA A 13 -12.91 -0.44 -28.75
N VAL A 14 -13.83 0.52 -28.58
CA VAL A 14 -13.69 1.87 -29.13
C VAL A 14 -13.49 2.83 -27.97
N LEU A 15 -12.50 3.72 -28.06
CA LEU A 15 -12.28 4.78 -27.08
C LEU A 15 -12.67 6.14 -27.68
N ALA A 16 -13.85 6.65 -27.31
CA ALA A 16 -14.40 7.91 -27.86
C ALA A 16 -15.34 8.65 -26.88
N PRO A 17 -15.52 9.98 -26.97
CA PRO A 17 -16.47 10.71 -26.12
C PRO A 17 -17.92 10.32 -26.46
N LEU A 18 -18.75 10.04 -25.44
CA LEU A 18 -20.13 9.55 -25.60
C LEU A 18 -20.99 10.42 -26.54
N HIS A 19 -20.90 11.74 -26.40
CA HIS A 19 -21.69 12.69 -27.18
C HIS A 19 -21.34 12.67 -28.69
N LYS A 20 -20.18 12.14 -29.08
CA LYS A 20 -19.75 12.08 -30.47
C LYS A 20 -20.18 10.79 -31.18
N LEU A 21 -20.45 9.71 -30.45
CA LEU A 21 -20.96 8.44 -31.01
C LEU A 21 -22.44 8.51 -31.42
N GLY A 22 -23.14 9.56 -30.99
CA GLY A 22 -24.46 9.91 -31.50
C GLY A 22 -24.45 10.47 -32.92
N HIS A 23 -23.28 10.84 -33.46
CA HIS A 23 -23.19 11.51 -34.77
C HIS A 23 -23.41 10.52 -35.93
N PRO A 24 -24.33 10.79 -36.87
CA PRO A 24 -24.65 9.88 -37.97
C PRO A 24 -23.44 9.49 -38.83
N GLU A 25 -22.55 10.44 -39.11
CA GLU A 25 -21.33 10.21 -39.91
C GLU A 25 -20.33 9.27 -39.22
N VAL A 26 -20.18 9.41 -37.89
CA VAL A 26 -19.31 8.54 -37.09
C VAL A 26 -19.86 7.12 -37.07
N ARG A 27 -21.18 6.97 -36.96
CA ARG A 27 -21.84 5.66 -37.05
C ARG A 27 -21.63 5.01 -38.41
N GLN A 28 -21.71 5.78 -39.49
CA GLN A 28 -21.49 5.26 -40.84
C GLN A 28 -20.04 4.86 -41.05
N LEU A 29 -19.07 5.68 -40.60
CA LEU A 29 -17.64 5.38 -40.66
C LEU A 29 -17.31 4.08 -39.91
N LEU A 30 -17.80 3.93 -38.67
CA LEU A 30 -17.60 2.71 -37.88
C LEU A 30 -18.19 1.49 -38.58
N LYS A 31 -19.41 1.59 -39.14
CA LYS A 31 -20.01 0.49 -39.91
C LYS A 31 -19.15 0.11 -41.12
N THR A 32 -18.66 1.07 -41.90
CA THR A 32 -17.81 0.83 -43.06
C THR A 32 -16.51 0.14 -42.66
N LEU A 33 -15.79 0.68 -41.68
CA LEU A 33 -14.52 0.12 -41.20
C LEU A 33 -14.67 -1.31 -40.66
N LEU A 34 -15.71 -1.55 -39.88
CA LEU A 34 -15.98 -2.89 -39.32
C LEU A 34 -16.36 -3.91 -40.41
N SER A 35 -16.91 -3.45 -41.53
CA SER A 35 -17.22 -4.30 -42.68
C SER A 35 -16.02 -4.54 -43.61
N GLU A 36 -15.12 -3.57 -43.74
CA GLU A 36 -13.97 -3.63 -44.66
C GLU A 36 -12.71 -4.23 -44.02
N HIS A 37 -12.59 -4.14 -42.69
CA HIS A 37 -11.43 -4.60 -41.93
C HIS A 37 -11.85 -5.42 -40.71
N PRO A 38 -12.16 -6.73 -40.86
CA PRO A 38 -12.39 -7.60 -39.72
C PRO A 38 -11.11 -7.67 -38.88
N PHE A 39 -11.15 -7.17 -37.64
CA PHE A 39 -9.98 -7.22 -36.75
C PHE A 39 -9.72 -8.68 -36.34
N GLU A 40 -8.69 -9.28 -36.93
CA GLU A 40 -8.11 -10.53 -36.49
C GLU A 40 -7.23 -10.29 -35.24
N LYS A 41 -6.78 -11.39 -34.62
CA LYS A 41 -6.08 -11.44 -33.32
C LYS A 41 -4.84 -10.52 -33.19
N ASN A 42 -4.32 -10.00 -34.32
CA ASN A 42 -3.16 -9.10 -34.43
C ASN A 42 -3.38 -7.92 -35.40
N SER A 43 -4.62 -7.48 -35.61
CA SER A 43 -4.89 -6.36 -36.54
C SER A 43 -4.40 -5.00 -36.02
N PRO A 44 -4.01 -4.09 -36.94
CA PRO A 44 -3.46 -2.78 -36.57
C PRO A 44 -4.47 -1.93 -35.79
N ALA A 45 -3.98 -1.12 -34.87
CA ALA A 45 -4.79 -0.10 -34.20
C ALA A 45 -4.96 1.10 -35.14
N TRP A 46 -6.15 1.68 -35.16
CA TRP A 46 -6.48 2.79 -36.05
C TRP A 46 -6.67 4.06 -35.23
N LEU A 47 -5.98 5.11 -35.66
CA LEU A 47 -6.17 6.45 -35.15
C LEU A 47 -6.98 7.27 -36.16
N PHE A 48 -8.03 7.96 -35.72
CA PHE A 48 -8.78 8.90 -36.57
C PHE A 48 -8.53 10.33 -36.14
N GLU A 49 -8.36 11.21 -37.12
CA GLU A 49 -8.25 12.66 -36.94
C GLU A 49 -9.48 13.31 -37.58
N LYS A 50 -10.02 14.34 -36.95
CA LYS A 50 -11.07 15.16 -37.55
C LYS A 50 -10.46 16.13 -38.56
N SER A 51 -10.64 15.87 -39.86
CA SER A 51 -10.25 16.78 -40.94
C SER A 51 -11.26 17.91 -41.09
N ILE A 52 -10.77 19.13 -41.36
CA ILE A 52 -11.61 20.31 -41.64
C ILE A 52 -12.20 20.24 -43.06
N LEU A 53 -11.62 19.45 -43.97
CA LEU A 53 -11.97 19.43 -45.40
C LEU A 53 -12.88 18.26 -45.80
N ASP A 54 -12.66 17.06 -45.25
CA ASP A 54 -13.31 15.81 -45.73
C ASP A 54 -14.08 15.05 -44.64
N GLY A 55 -14.28 15.67 -43.47
CA GLY A 55 -14.88 15.00 -42.31
C GLY A 55 -13.89 14.08 -41.59
N TRP A 56 -14.27 12.83 -41.34
CA TRP A 56 -13.50 11.89 -40.51
C TRP A 56 -12.70 10.91 -41.39
N THR A 57 -11.38 11.04 -41.40
CA THR A 57 -10.47 10.19 -42.19
C THR A 57 -9.59 9.33 -41.29
N PRO A 58 -9.31 8.05 -41.63
CA PRO A 58 -8.29 7.27 -40.96
C PRO A 58 -6.97 8.04 -41.04
N ALA A 59 -6.41 8.43 -39.89
CA ALA A 59 -5.15 9.13 -39.86
C ALA A 59 -4.03 8.14 -40.16
N PHE A 60 -3.92 7.04 -39.39
CA PHE A 60 -2.89 6.00 -39.55
C PHE A 60 -3.31 4.66 -38.93
N ALA A 61 -2.80 3.57 -39.52
CA ALA A 61 -2.77 2.23 -38.92
C ALA A 61 -1.37 2.01 -38.32
N PHE A 62 -1.30 1.53 -37.07
CA PHE A 62 -0.01 1.31 -36.40
C PHE A 62 0.04 -0.03 -35.66
N ASP A 63 1.27 -0.53 -35.48
CA ASP A 63 1.55 -1.70 -34.66
C ASP A 63 1.54 -1.30 -33.19
N ALA A 64 0.77 -2.02 -32.37
CA ALA A 64 0.66 -1.77 -30.94
C ALA A 64 1.94 -2.11 -30.17
N ASP A 65 2.87 -2.85 -30.78
CA ASP A 65 4.19 -3.15 -30.21
C ASP A 65 5.24 -2.05 -30.53
N ASP A 66 4.92 -1.09 -31.40
CA ASP A 66 5.77 0.07 -31.71
C ASP A 66 5.43 1.28 -30.82
N ASN A 67 6.28 1.50 -29.81
CA ASN A 67 6.12 2.59 -28.84
C ASN A 67 6.53 3.97 -29.37
N SER A 68 7.19 4.05 -30.53
CA SER A 68 7.65 5.33 -31.09
C SER A 68 6.50 6.20 -31.62
N PHE A 69 5.36 5.57 -31.94
CA PHE A 69 4.18 6.20 -32.49
C PHE A 69 3.64 7.37 -31.65
N PHE A 70 3.57 7.20 -30.32
CA PHE A 70 3.03 8.25 -29.43
C PHE A 70 3.85 9.56 -29.49
N ASN A 71 5.11 9.50 -29.93
CA ASN A 71 5.97 10.68 -30.07
C ASN A 71 5.64 11.52 -31.33
N HIS A 72 4.84 10.99 -32.24
CA HIS A 72 4.45 11.64 -33.50
C HIS A 72 3.05 12.26 -33.44
N LEU A 73 2.33 12.11 -32.32
CA LEU A 73 1.00 12.69 -32.14
C LEU A 73 1.10 14.20 -31.88
N ASP A 74 0.34 14.98 -32.64
CA ASP A 74 0.22 16.43 -32.45
C ASP A 74 -0.73 16.71 -31.27
N SER A 75 -0.20 17.35 -30.22
CA SER A 75 -0.98 17.66 -29.01
C SER A 75 -2.14 18.61 -29.27
N SER A 76 -2.09 19.41 -30.34
CA SER A 76 -3.15 20.35 -30.73
C SER A 76 -4.38 19.68 -31.37
N LYS A 77 -4.30 18.37 -31.64
CA LYS A 77 -5.33 17.61 -32.37
C LYS A 77 -6.07 16.60 -31.50
N GLU A 78 -7.34 16.37 -31.84
CA GLU A 78 -8.16 15.30 -31.25
C GLU A 78 -7.97 14.02 -32.04
N TYR A 79 -7.64 12.95 -31.32
CA TYR A 79 -7.38 11.63 -31.90
C TYR A 79 -8.26 10.57 -31.28
N TRP A 80 -8.75 9.64 -32.11
CA TRP A 80 -9.66 8.59 -31.71
C TRP A 80 -9.02 7.24 -31.96
N LEU A 81 -9.06 6.34 -30.96
CA LEU A 81 -8.43 5.03 -31.05
C LEU A 81 -9.49 3.93 -31.23
N LEU A 82 -9.39 3.20 -32.33
CA LEU A 82 -10.12 1.96 -32.58
C LEU A 82 -9.13 0.79 -32.54
N ALA A 83 -9.32 -0.13 -31.60
CA ALA A 83 -8.45 -1.29 -31.46
C ALA A 83 -9.18 -2.47 -30.80
N THR A 84 -8.59 -3.66 -30.85
CA THR A 84 -9.16 -4.81 -30.11
C THR A 84 -9.07 -4.59 -28.60
N CYS A 85 -9.91 -5.28 -27.82
CA CYS A 85 -9.82 -5.24 -26.35
C CYS A 85 -8.43 -5.65 -25.85
N GLN A 86 -7.81 -6.62 -26.52
CA GLN A 86 -6.47 -7.08 -26.18
C GLN A 86 -5.44 -5.98 -26.44
N THR A 87 -5.54 -5.26 -27.56
CA THR A 87 -4.67 -4.14 -27.91
C THR A 87 -4.87 -2.95 -26.96
N ILE A 88 -6.11 -2.54 -26.65
CA ILE A 88 -6.37 -1.47 -25.68
C ILE A 88 -5.81 -1.83 -24.30
N ARG A 89 -5.97 -3.08 -23.85
CA ARG A 89 -5.40 -3.54 -22.56
C ARG A 89 -3.87 -3.51 -22.55
N ARG A 90 -3.20 -3.75 -23.68
CA ARG A 90 -1.74 -3.61 -23.82
C ARG A 90 -1.31 -2.15 -23.78
N LEU A 91 -2.08 -1.26 -24.43
CA LEU A 91 -1.81 0.17 -24.48
C LEU A 91 -2.20 0.90 -23.18
N LEU A 92 -3.08 0.35 -22.34
CA LEU A 92 -3.63 1.02 -21.15
C LEU A 92 -2.58 1.59 -20.17
N PRO A 93 -1.48 0.89 -19.82
CA PRO A 93 -0.43 1.47 -18.98
C PRO A 93 0.27 2.67 -19.63
N GLN A 94 0.39 2.67 -20.96
CA GLN A 94 0.98 3.77 -21.73
C GLN A 94 -0.02 4.93 -21.89
N LEU A 95 -1.31 4.62 -22.08
CA LEU A 95 -2.40 5.58 -22.06
C LEU A 95 -2.54 6.24 -20.68
N ASN A 96 -2.41 5.49 -19.58
CA ASN A 96 -2.41 6.06 -18.22
C ASN A 96 -1.24 7.02 -17.97
N ARG A 97 -0.08 6.78 -18.60
CA ARG A 97 1.03 7.76 -18.60
C ARG A 97 0.67 9.05 -19.35
N LEU A 98 -0.23 8.99 -20.33
CA LEU A 98 -0.74 10.14 -21.11
C LEU A 98 -1.98 10.81 -20.48
N LEU A 99 -2.83 10.06 -19.76
CA LEU A 99 -4.10 10.52 -19.18
C LEU A 99 -3.95 11.38 -17.93
N LEU A 100 -2.74 11.46 -17.36
CA LEU A 100 -2.43 12.38 -16.25
C LEU A 100 -2.19 13.83 -16.72
N LEU A 101 -2.25 14.11 -18.02
CA LEU A 101 -1.60 15.31 -18.58
C LEU A 101 -2.50 16.43 -19.08
N ASP A 102 -3.81 16.26 -19.17
CA ASP A 102 -4.73 17.40 -19.34
C ASP A 102 -6.17 16.95 -19.08
N TRP A 103 -6.68 17.24 -17.88
CA TRP A 103 -8.10 17.13 -17.56
C TRP A 103 -8.74 18.50 -17.79
N PRO A 104 -9.63 18.70 -18.78
CA PRO A 104 -10.32 19.97 -18.94
C PRO A 104 -11.21 20.22 -17.71
N GLU A 105 -11.09 21.40 -17.09
CA GLU A 105 -11.83 21.81 -15.88
C GLU A 105 -13.37 21.74 -16.03
N ALA A 106 -13.89 21.61 -17.25
CA ALA A 106 -15.32 21.53 -17.56
C ALA A 106 -15.98 20.17 -17.23
N TRP A 107 -15.23 19.15 -16.80
CA TRP A 107 -15.75 17.82 -16.46
C TRP A 107 -15.80 17.65 -14.94
N SER A 108 -16.76 18.33 -14.29
CA SER A 108 -17.14 18.05 -12.90
C SER A 108 -17.90 16.72 -12.84
N CYS A 109 -17.41 15.83 -11.98
CA CYS A 109 -17.82 14.43 -11.85
C CYS A 109 -19.16 14.27 -11.10
N ASP A 110 -20.30 14.53 -11.73
CA ASP A 110 -21.60 14.10 -11.21
C ASP A 110 -22.10 12.78 -11.81
N SER A 111 -21.43 12.22 -12.82
CA SER A 111 -21.87 10.99 -13.47
C SER A 111 -20.99 9.79 -13.09
N ALA A 112 -21.08 9.37 -11.83
CA ALA A 112 -20.75 8.01 -11.42
C ALA A 112 -22.03 7.15 -11.45
N GLU A 113 -22.74 7.15 -12.57
CA GLU A 113 -23.70 6.10 -12.89
C GLU A 113 -23.10 5.23 -13.97
N ILE A 114 -23.42 3.95 -13.93
CA ILE A 114 -23.19 3.01 -15.03
C ILE A 114 -23.91 3.61 -16.27
N ILE A 115 -23.21 4.24 -17.23
CA ILE A 115 -23.87 4.93 -18.36
C ILE A 115 -24.20 4.01 -19.55
N CYS A 116 -24.23 2.69 -19.34
CA CYS A 116 -25.07 1.76 -20.11
C CYS A 116 -25.02 0.38 -19.48
N SER A 117 -26.19 -0.22 -19.26
CA SER A 117 -26.26 -1.68 -19.18
C SER A 117 -26.09 -2.23 -20.60
N LEU A 118 -25.48 -3.40 -20.76
CA LEU A 118 -25.38 -4.08 -22.07
C LEU A 118 -26.74 -4.21 -22.79
N SER A 119 -27.84 -4.17 -22.03
CA SER A 119 -29.22 -4.19 -22.51
C SER A 119 -29.59 -2.99 -23.40
N ASP A 120 -28.95 -1.83 -23.23
CA ASP A 120 -29.31 -0.60 -23.98
C ASP A 120 -28.68 -0.54 -25.38
N LEU A 121 -27.58 -1.28 -25.60
CA LEU A 121 -26.92 -1.45 -26.90
C LEU A 121 -27.51 -2.62 -27.71
N VAL A 122 -28.13 -3.61 -27.05
CA VAL A 122 -28.87 -4.70 -27.70
C VAL A 122 -30.10 -4.19 -28.46
N LEU A 123 -30.65 -3.02 -28.08
CA LEU A 123 -31.75 -2.37 -28.79
C LEU A 123 -31.33 -1.68 -30.11
N LEU A 124 -30.03 -1.62 -30.45
CA LEU A 124 -29.50 -1.00 -31.67
C LEU A 124 -28.86 -1.99 -32.66
N ASP A 125 -29.29 -3.26 -32.60
CA ASP A 125 -29.17 -4.26 -33.68
C ASP A 125 -27.74 -4.78 -33.99
N PHE A 126 -26.92 -4.98 -32.96
CA PHE A 126 -25.66 -5.73 -33.06
C PHE A 126 -25.66 -6.92 -32.08
N GLN A 127 -25.71 -8.15 -32.62
CA GLN A 127 -25.70 -9.39 -31.84
C GLN A 127 -24.28 -10.01 -31.87
N PRO A 128 -23.60 -10.22 -30.73
CA PRO A 128 -22.30 -10.91 -30.69
C PRO A 128 -22.46 -12.44 -30.72
N ASP A 129 -21.50 -13.12 -31.37
CA ASP A 129 -21.46 -14.57 -31.59
C ASP A 129 -21.23 -15.35 -30.26
N PRO A 130 -22.08 -16.33 -29.90
CA PRO A 130 -21.99 -17.07 -28.65
C PRO A 130 -20.92 -18.19 -28.62
N SER A 131 -20.06 -18.31 -29.64
CA SER A 131 -19.16 -19.48 -29.80
C SER A 131 -17.73 -19.33 -29.26
N VAL A 132 -17.35 -18.21 -28.62
CA VAL A 132 -15.93 -17.98 -28.25
C VAL A 132 -15.61 -18.25 -26.77
N ASP A 133 -14.79 -19.28 -26.54
CA ASP A 133 -14.18 -19.70 -25.27
C ASP A 133 -13.24 -18.62 -24.68
N HIS A 134 -13.43 -18.29 -23.40
CA HIS A 134 -12.74 -17.22 -22.68
C HIS A 134 -11.51 -17.68 -21.86
N SER A 135 -10.85 -18.75 -22.27
CA SER A 135 -9.68 -19.25 -21.56
C SER A 135 -8.34 -18.67 -22.10
N LEU A 136 -7.53 -18.10 -21.17
CA LEU A 136 -6.10 -17.72 -21.29
C LEU A 136 -5.76 -16.43 -22.09
N ARG A 137 -4.66 -15.68 -21.87
CA ARG A 137 -3.79 -15.25 -20.75
C ARG A 137 -2.91 -14.12 -21.34
N CYS A 138 -2.69 -13.01 -20.63
CA CYS A 138 -1.42 -12.26 -20.46
C CYS A 138 -1.69 -10.81 -19.98
N THR A 139 -1.29 -10.47 -18.75
CA THR A 139 -1.50 -9.15 -18.12
C THR A 139 -0.39 -8.91 -17.11
N ARG A 140 0.56 -8.00 -17.35
CA ARG A 140 1.59 -7.70 -16.33
C ARG A 140 1.01 -6.96 -15.13
N TRP A 141 -0.08 -6.21 -15.30
CA TRP A 141 -0.79 -5.52 -14.21
C TRP A 141 -2.33 -5.43 -14.35
N THR A 142 -2.90 -5.78 -15.51
CA THR A 142 -4.30 -5.47 -15.83
C THR A 142 -5.35 -6.42 -15.20
N ARG A 143 -4.95 -7.45 -14.44
CA ARG A 143 -5.86 -8.28 -13.61
C ARG A 143 -5.62 -8.16 -12.10
N SER A 144 -4.52 -7.53 -11.68
CA SER A 144 -4.06 -7.50 -10.28
C SER A 144 -4.77 -6.40 -9.49
N SER A 145 -5.37 -6.71 -8.33
CA SER A 145 -5.97 -5.70 -7.45
C SER A 145 -4.94 -4.62 -7.04
N GLY A 146 -5.36 -3.45 -6.55
CA GLY A 146 -4.41 -2.43 -6.07
C GLY A 146 -3.42 -2.97 -5.03
N VAL A 147 -3.89 -3.85 -4.14
CA VAL A 147 -3.07 -4.55 -3.15
C VAL A 147 -2.05 -5.46 -3.82
N ASP A 148 -2.44 -6.22 -4.85
CA ASP A 148 -1.52 -7.06 -5.60
C ASP A 148 -0.48 -6.24 -6.37
N ILE A 149 -0.87 -5.03 -6.82
CA ILE A 149 0.06 -4.11 -7.46
C ILE A 149 1.17 -3.72 -6.47
N LEU A 150 0.79 -3.30 -5.25
CA LEU A 150 1.75 -2.97 -4.20
C LEU A 150 2.63 -4.18 -3.83
N ARG A 151 2.05 -5.37 -3.67
CA ARG A 151 2.83 -6.60 -3.39
C ARG A 151 3.91 -6.85 -4.45
N GLN A 152 3.60 -6.65 -5.72
CA GLN A 152 4.54 -6.84 -6.83
C GLN A 152 5.59 -5.73 -6.91
N ILE A 153 5.24 -4.48 -6.63
CA ILE A 153 6.20 -3.36 -6.51
C ILE A 153 7.22 -3.68 -5.41
N MET A 154 6.71 -4.07 -4.24
CA MET A 154 7.58 -4.46 -3.13
C MET A 154 8.43 -5.69 -3.50
N ALA A 155 7.87 -6.68 -4.20
CA ALA A 155 8.59 -7.83 -4.78
C ALA A 155 9.72 -7.46 -5.76
N ALA A 156 9.61 -6.33 -6.46
CA ALA A 156 10.61 -5.90 -7.42
C ALA A 156 11.84 -5.25 -6.76
N GLY A 157 11.68 -4.65 -5.56
CA GLY A 157 12.76 -3.89 -4.93
C GLY A 157 12.90 -2.48 -5.51
N SER A 158 13.83 -1.70 -4.94
CA SER A 158 14.24 -0.38 -5.47
C SER A 158 13.08 0.59 -5.68
N CYS A 159 12.15 0.67 -4.72
CA CYS A 159 11.05 1.62 -4.73
C CYS A 159 11.03 2.49 -3.47
N ASP A 160 10.37 3.62 -3.56
CA ASP A 160 10.10 4.50 -2.44
C ASP A 160 8.68 5.04 -2.52
N LEU A 161 7.80 4.53 -1.66
CA LEU A 161 6.37 4.82 -1.72
C LEU A 161 5.93 5.91 -0.74
N HIS A 162 6.86 6.61 -0.08
CA HIS A 162 6.51 7.65 0.88
C HIS A 162 7.46 8.84 0.71
N LEU A 163 7.06 9.79 -0.13
CA LEU A 163 7.87 10.96 -0.47
C LEU A 163 7.03 12.23 -0.40
N HIS A 164 7.59 13.27 0.20
CA HIS A 164 6.96 14.57 0.35
C HIS A 164 7.61 15.62 -0.54
N THR A 165 6.78 16.55 -0.98
CA THR A 165 7.19 17.71 -1.79
C THR A 165 6.83 18.99 -1.04
N ASN A 166 7.23 20.11 -1.61
CA ASN A 166 6.85 21.43 -1.14
C ASN A 166 5.37 21.76 -1.32
N GLN A 167 4.55 20.82 -1.79
CA GLN A 167 3.10 20.94 -1.74
C GLN A 167 2.53 20.55 -0.37
N SER A 168 3.32 19.92 0.51
CA SER A 168 3.05 19.82 1.95
C SER A 168 4.18 20.43 2.79
N ASP A 169 5.19 19.66 3.17
CA ASP A 169 6.23 19.99 4.12
C ASP A 169 7.59 19.44 3.71
N GLY A 170 7.68 18.81 2.54
CA GLY A 170 8.93 18.59 1.85
C GLY A 170 9.56 19.91 1.39
N SER A 171 10.88 19.94 1.27
CA SER A 171 11.62 21.12 0.82
C SER A 171 11.72 21.25 -0.70
N ASP A 172 11.65 20.13 -1.42
CA ASP A 172 11.84 20.06 -2.87
C ASP A 172 10.51 20.19 -3.63
N SER A 173 10.55 20.81 -4.82
CA SER A 173 9.38 20.81 -5.70
C SER A 173 9.10 19.39 -6.24
N PRO A 174 7.86 19.09 -6.68
CA PRO A 174 7.56 17.77 -7.23
C PRO A 174 8.51 17.35 -8.37
N GLY A 175 8.92 18.29 -9.24
CA GLY A 175 9.90 18.02 -10.30
C GLY A 175 11.29 17.66 -9.77
N LYS A 176 11.77 18.38 -8.74
CA LYS A 176 13.05 18.05 -8.08
C LYS A 176 13.02 16.68 -7.40
N VAL A 177 11.91 16.33 -6.76
CA VAL A 177 11.72 14.98 -6.19
C VAL A 177 11.82 13.92 -7.29
N VAL A 178 11.18 14.15 -8.45
CA VAL A 178 11.33 13.25 -9.61
C VAL A 178 12.79 13.16 -10.09
N ASP A 179 13.52 14.27 -10.18
CA ASP A 179 14.95 14.25 -10.55
C ASP A 179 15.80 13.41 -9.57
N ARG A 180 15.48 13.48 -8.27
CA ARG A 180 16.14 12.69 -7.23
C ARG A 180 15.78 11.20 -7.34
N VAL A 181 14.52 10.86 -7.59
CA VAL A 181 14.06 9.48 -7.85
C VAL A 181 14.82 8.86 -9.02
N LEU A 182 14.94 9.61 -10.13
CA LEU A 182 15.66 9.19 -11.33
C LEU A 182 17.16 9.00 -11.04
N SER A 183 17.75 9.92 -10.27
CA SER A 183 19.15 9.84 -9.84
C SER A 183 19.42 8.66 -8.90
N ALA A 184 18.45 8.35 -8.03
CA ALA A 184 18.46 7.19 -7.14
C ALA A 184 18.23 5.86 -7.87
N GLN A 185 17.88 5.90 -9.16
CA GLN A 185 17.59 4.76 -10.03
C GLN A 185 16.49 3.85 -9.46
N LEU A 186 15.47 4.46 -8.86
CA LEU A 186 14.29 3.74 -8.39
C LEU A 186 13.47 3.20 -9.59
N THR A 187 12.85 2.04 -9.40
CA THR A 187 11.94 1.42 -10.38
C THR A 187 10.52 1.92 -10.23
N THR A 188 10.12 2.30 -9.00
CA THR A 188 8.80 2.81 -8.67
C THR A 188 8.88 3.84 -7.55
N PHE A 189 8.05 4.88 -7.60
CA PHE A 189 7.91 5.82 -6.49
C PHE A 189 6.46 6.31 -6.33
N ALA A 190 6.16 6.86 -5.15
CA ALA A 190 4.91 7.58 -4.90
C ALA A 190 5.20 8.94 -4.26
N ILE A 191 4.40 9.94 -4.60
CA ILE A 191 4.33 11.22 -3.87
C ILE A 191 3.10 11.17 -2.98
N THR A 192 3.27 11.46 -1.71
CA THR A 192 2.26 11.26 -0.66
C THR A 192 2.14 12.50 0.23
N ASP A 193 2.11 13.69 -0.38
CA ASP A 193 1.99 14.95 0.34
C ASP A 193 0.82 14.95 1.35
N HIS A 194 1.00 15.61 2.50
CA HIS A 194 -0.02 15.70 3.53
C HIS A 194 -1.29 16.43 3.08
N ASP A 195 -2.44 15.75 3.20
CA ASP A 195 -3.78 16.30 2.98
C ASP A 195 -3.98 16.98 1.59
N THR A 196 -3.17 16.66 0.57
CA THR A 196 -3.21 17.32 -0.74
C THR A 196 -2.75 16.44 -1.91
N LEU A 197 -3.28 16.71 -3.10
CA LEU A 197 -2.93 16.06 -4.37
C LEU A 197 -2.12 17.00 -5.29
N ALA A 198 -1.81 18.20 -4.82
CA ALA A 198 -1.24 19.27 -5.66
C ALA A 198 0.14 18.91 -6.25
N GLY A 199 0.90 18.01 -5.61
CA GLY A 199 2.20 17.54 -6.12
C GLY A 199 2.11 16.54 -7.26
N LEU A 200 0.95 15.90 -7.45
CA LEU A 200 0.83 14.74 -8.34
C LEU A 200 0.90 15.13 -9.82
N LYS A 201 0.12 16.11 -10.27
CA LYS A 201 0.13 16.57 -11.68
C LYS A 201 1.49 17.15 -12.09
N PRO A 202 2.13 18.05 -11.32
CA PRO A 202 3.45 18.55 -11.66
C PRO A 202 4.54 17.47 -11.72
N ALA A 203 4.51 16.49 -10.81
CA ALA A 203 5.44 15.36 -10.85
C ALA A 203 5.24 14.49 -12.09
N ALA A 204 3.99 14.16 -12.42
CA ALA A 204 3.66 13.38 -13.61
C ALA A 204 4.13 14.10 -14.89
N ALA A 205 3.88 15.41 -15.01
CA ALA A 205 4.35 16.23 -16.13
C ALA A 205 5.88 16.26 -16.23
N HIS A 206 6.58 16.33 -15.09
CA HIS A 206 8.04 16.31 -15.08
C HIS A 206 8.61 14.96 -15.52
N LEU A 207 8.06 13.86 -14.99
CA LEU A 207 8.43 12.50 -15.40
C LEU A 207 8.16 12.28 -16.90
N GLN A 208 7.04 12.78 -17.42
CA GLN A 208 6.72 12.64 -18.84
C GLN A 208 7.77 13.34 -19.73
N ARG A 209 8.22 14.54 -19.37
CA ARG A 209 9.29 15.24 -20.11
C ARG A 209 10.57 14.42 -20.15
N HIS A 210 10.96 13.83 -19.04
CA HIS A 210 12.12 12.93 -18.97
C HIS A 210 11.97 11.72 -19.91
N LEU A 211 10.79 11.07 -19.89
CA LEU A 211 10.51 9.93 -20.77
C LEU A 211 10.51 10.33 -22.26
N ALA A 212 9.96 11.48 -22.62
CA ALA A 212 9.94 11.99 -23.99
C ALA A 212 11.36 12.24 -24.55
N THR A 213 12.33 12.50 -23.68
CA THR A 213 13.75 12.65 -24.05
C THR A 213 14.54 11.33 -24.09
N GLY A 214 13.86 10.18 -24.02
CA GLY A 214 14.50 8.85 -24.03
C GLY A 214 15.04 8.42 -22.66
N GLY A 215 14.57 9.05 -21.58
CA GLY A 215 14.92 8.69 -20.21
C GLY A 215 14.45 7.28 -19.82
N HIS A 216 15.10 6.69 -18.83
CA HIS A 216 14.74 5.36 -18.33
C HIS A 216 13.32 5.36 -17.71
N PRO A 217 12.53 4.28 -17.90
CA PRO A 217 11.19 4.19 -17.36
C PRO A 217 11.21 4.01 -15.84
N VAL A 218 10.39 4.79 -15.15
CA VAL A 218 10.09 4.66 -13.72
C VAL A 218 8.57 4.71 -13.55
N ASP A 219 8.02 3.84 -12.72
CA ASP A 219 6.58 3.83 -12.44
C ASP A 219 6.24 4.83 -11.34
N PHE A 220 5.23 5.66 -11.59
CA PHE A 220 4.73 6.65 -10.64
C PHE A 220 3.36 6.21 -10.11
N ILE A 221 3.25 6.08 -8.79
CA ILE A 221 2.00 5.79 -8.10
C ILE A 221 1.48 7.08 -7.46
N PRO A 222 0.32 7.61 -7.90
CA PRO A 222 -0.30 8.74 -7.22
C PRO A 222 -0.64 8.36 -5.78
N GLY A 223 -0.29 9.23 -4.83
CA GLY A 223 -0.46 8.98 -3.42
C GLY A 223 -0.90 10.20 -2.62
N VAL A 224 -1.21 9.99 -1.36
CA VAL A 224 -1.52 11.05 -0.37
C VAL A 224 -1.25 10.49 1.02
N GLU A 225 -0.83 11.33 1.96
CA GLU A 225 -0.80 10.99 3.38
C GLU A 225 -1.88 11.81 4.13
N LEU A 226 -2.71 11.12 4.89
CA LEU A 226 -3.82 11.69 5.65
C LEU A 226 -3.52 11.63 7.14
N ALA A 227 -3.62 12.78 7.82
CA ALA A 227 -3.64 12.79 9.28
C ALA A 227 -5.05 12.42 9.77
N VAL A 228 -5.17 11.33 10.52
CA VAL A 228 -6.42 10.78 11.03
C VAL A 228 -6.40 10.67 12.56
N GLU A 229 -7.58 10.46 13.14
CA GLU A 229 -7.72 10.14 14.56
C GLU A 229 -8.25 8.71 14.73
N ASP A 230 -7.61 7.96 15.63
CA ASP A 230 -8.09 6.66 16.10
C ASP A 230 -7.91 6.57 17.61
N GLN A 231 -9.00 6.31 18.34
CA GLN A 231 -9.01 6.19 19.80
C GLN A 231 -8.27 7.34 20.52
N SER A 232 -8.54 8.58 20.10
CA SER A 232 -7.91 9.80 20.61
C SER A 232 -6.40 9.91 20.37
N ARG A 233 -5.84 9.11 19.46
CA ARG A 233 -4.45 9.23 18.97
C ARG A 233 -4.43 9.70 17.53
N GLU A 234 -3.46 10.52 17.20
CA GLU A 234 -3.14 10.88 15.81
C GLU A 234 -2.39 9.73 15.14
N LEU A 235 -2.91 9.27 14.01
CA LEU A 235 -2.26 8.30 13.12
C LEU A 235 -2.19 8.88 11.72
N HIS A 236 -1.32 8.36 10.87
CA HIS A 236 -1.28 8.71 9.47
C HIS A 236 -1.64 7.53 8.57
N LEU A 237 -2.42 7.79 7.51
CA LEU A 237 -2.77 6.82 6.49
C LEU A 237 -2.23 7.26 5.14
N LEU A 238 -1.53 6.35 4.47
CA LEU A 238 -1.17 6.46 3.06
C LEU A 238 -2.33 5.94 2.21
N GLY A 239 -2.71 6.71 1.20
CA GLY A 239 -3.62 6.29 0.14
C GLY A 239 -2.86 6.15 -1.17
N TYR A 240 -2.80 4.94 -1.73
CA TYR A 240 -2.15 4.68 -3.02
C TYR A 240 -3.17 4.45 -4.13
N PHE A 241 -3.00 5.07 -5.29
CA PHE A 241 -3.95 5.00 -6.40
C PHE A 241 -3.31 4.41 -7.67
N PRO A 242 -2.82 3.16 -7.64
CA PRO A 242 -2.14 2.54 -8.79
C PRO A 242 -3.05 2.37 -10.02
N ARG A 243 -4.36 2.53 -9.85
CA ARG A 243 -5.38 2.46 -10.91
C ARG A 243 -6.05 3.81 -11.19
N GLY A 244 -5.53 4.91 -10.64
CA GLY A 244 -6.17 6.23 -10.70
C GLY A 244 -7.34 6.37 -9.72
N GLY A 245 -8.15 7.41 -9.91
CA GLY A 245 -9.32 7.72 -9.08
C GLY A 245 -9.06 8.67 -7.90
N PHE A 246 -7.80 9.05 -7.68
CA PHE A 246 -7.37 9.95 -6.60
C PHE A 246 -8.11 11.30 -6.59
N ASP A 247 -8.50 11.84 -7.75
CA ASP A 247 -9.24 13.11 -7.84
C ASP A 247 -10.58 13.08 -7.08
N ARG A 248 -11.18 11.90 -6.90
CA ARG A 248 -12.41 11.74 -6.10
C ARG A 248 -12.21 12.08 -4.62
N LEU A 249 -10.97 12.04 -4.14
CA LEU A 249 -10.63 12.39 -2.76
C LEU A 249 -10.57 13.90 -2.53
N GLU A 250 -10.56 14.72 -3.60
CA GLU A 250 -10.27 16.16 -3.49
C GLU A 250 -11.29 16.91 -2.62
N ALA A 251 -12.57 16.56 -2.69
CA ALA A 251 -13.60 17.16 -1.84
C ALA A 251 -13.32 16.89 -0.35
N PHE A 252 -12.96 15.65 -0.02
CA PHE A 252 -12.59 15.25 1.34
C PHE A 252 -11.31 15.95 1.82
N LEU A 253 -10.27 15.99 0.98
CA LEU A 253 -9.01 16.67 1.29
C LEU A 253 -9.19 18.18 1.46
N HIS A 254 -10.06 18.79 0.66
CA HIS A 254 -10.39 20.20 0.78
C HIS A 254 -11.00 20.51 2.16
N GLN A 255 -11.91 19.67 2.65
CA GLN A 255 -12.43 19.79 4.02
C GLN A 255 -11.31 19.67 5.07
N GLN A 256 -10.36 18.75 4.87
CA GLN A 256 -9.21 18.59 5.78
C GLN A 256 -8.33 19.84 5.82
N ARG A 257 -8.02 20.42 4.66
CA ARG A 257 -7.26 21.67 4.58
C ARG A 257 -8.02 22.85 5.18
N GLN A 258 -9.35 22.91 5.04
CA GLN A 258 -10.18 23.92 5.71
C GLN A 258 -10.13 23.78 7.24
N SER A 259 -10.27 22.57 7.77
CA SER A 259 -10.12 22.30 9.21
C SER A 259 -8.75 22.76 9.73
N ARG A 260 -7.67 22.44 9.01
CA ARG A 260 -6.31 22.90 9.33
C ARG A 260 -6.19 24.43 9.31
N ARG A 261 -6.72 25.10 8.28
CA ARG A 261 -6.72 26.58 8.19
C ARG A 261 -7.47 27.22 9.34
N GLN A 262 -8.62 26.67 9.72
CA GLN A 262 -9.39 27.18 10.85
C GLN A 262 -8.63 27.00 12.18
N ARG A 263 -8.07 25.82 12.42
CA ARG A 263 -7.22 25.56 13.60
C ARG A 263 -6.03 26.52 13.65
N ASN A 264 -5.36 26.73 12.52
CA ASN A 264 -4.22 27.64 12.41
C ASN A 264 -4.60 29.08 12.78
N ARG A 265 -5.74 29.58 12.30
CA ARG A 265 -6.24 30.92 12.66
C ARG A 265 -6.44 31.06 14.16
N THR A 266 -7.11 30.08 14.77
CA THR A 266 -7.32 30.06 16.23
C THR A 266 -6.00 29.98 16.99
N MET A 267 -5.04 29.17 16.52
CA MET A 267 -3.71 29.06 17.11
C MET A 267 -2.97 30.40 17.05
N ILE A 268 -2.94 31.08 15.90
CA ILE A 268 -2.30 32.39 15.77
C ILE A 268 -2.97 33.44 16.67
N MET A 269 -4.31 33.46 16.74
CA MET A 269 -5.01 34.35 17.69
C MET A 269 -4.59 34.08 19.15
N ARG A 270 -4.47 32.81 19.52
CA ARG A 270 -4.05 32.40 20.87
C ARG A 270 -2.61 32.79 21.17
N LEU A 271 -1.69 32.58 20.24
CA LEU A 271 -0.29 32.99 20.37
C LEU A 271 -0.15 34.50 20.54
N ASN A 272 -0.91 35.29 19.76
CA ASN A 272 -0.95 36.75 19.91
C ASN A 272 -1.43 37.18 21.31
N GLN A 273 -2.46 36.52 21.86
CA GLN A 273 -2.96 36.78 23.23
C GLN A 273 -1.93 36.45 24.31
N LEU A 274 -1.05 35.48 24.05
CA LEU A 274 0.03 35.08 24.96
C LEU A 274 1.28 35.97 24.84
N GLY A 275 1.24 37.02 24.00
CA GLY A 275 2.34 37.97 23.84
C GLY A 275 3.32 37.62 22.72
N TYR A 276 2.97 36.67 21.84
CA TYR A 276 3.77 36.30 20.68
C TYR A 276 3.15 36.87 19.39
N PRO A 277 3.58 38.07 18.93
CA PRO A 277 3.00 38.75 17.79
C PRO A 277 3.32 38.04 16.47
N ILE A 278 2.34 37.29 15.97
CA ILE A 278 2.41 36.63 14.65
C ILE A 278 1.30 37.19 13.77
N SER A 279 1.69 37.80 12.65
CA SER A 279 0.78 38.23 11.60
C SER A 279 0.15 37.01 10.94
N LEU A 280 -1.19 36.92 10.97
CA LEU A 280 -1.91 35.82 10.34
C LEU A 280 -1.62 35.76 8.83
N ARG A 281 -1.52 36.92 8.17
CA ARG A 281 -1.20 37.01 6.75
C ARG A 281 0.20 36.48 6.47
N ASP A 282 1.18 36.84 7.28
CA ASP A 282 2.56 36.40 7.06
C ASP A 282 2.68 34.90 7.37
N PHE A 283 1.98 34.41 8.40
CA PHE A 283 1.87 32.99 8.68
C PHE A 283 1.25 32.20 7.52
N GLU A 284 0.10 32.64 6.98
CA GLU A 284 -0.56 31.98 5.85
C GLU A 284 0.28 32.04 4.54
N ASN A 285 1.22 32.99 4.43
CA ASN A 285 2.11 33.14 3.26
C ASN A 285 3.54 32.61 3.49
N SER A 286 3.85 32.10 4.69
CA SER A 286 5.22 31.81 5.11
C SER A 286 5.86 30.57 4.49
N GLY A 287 5.13 29.82 3.67
CA GLY A 287 5.70 28.72 2.90
C GLY A 287 4.65 28.01 2.03
N PRO A 288 5.09 27.30 0.98
CA PRO A 288 4.20 26.42 0.24
C PRO A 288 3.84 25.19 1.11
N GLY A 289 2.60 24.71 1.00
CA GLY A 289 2.13 23.43 1.54
C GLY A 289 1.37 23.44 2.89
N ALA A 290 1.53 22.38 3.71
CA ALA A 290 0.67 22.01 4.85
C ALA A 290 0.99 22.82 6.13
N ILE A 291 0.95 24.15 6.02
CA ILE A 291 1.23 25.13 7.08
C ILE A 291 0.59 24.71 8.42
N GLY A 292 1.38 24.71 9.50
CA GLY A 292 0.97 24.18 10.80
C GLY A 292 1.82 24.67 11.97
N ARG A 293 1.90 23.86 13.02
CA ARG A 293 2.64 24.20 14.26
C ARG A 293 4.13 24.39 14.01
N LEU A 294 4.74 23.58 13.14
CA LEU A 294 6.15 23.72 12.79
C LEU A 294 6.45 25.11 12.21
N GLN A 295 5.59 25.60 11.33
CA GLN A 295 5.74 26.94 10.77
C GLN A 295 5.61 28.04 11.83
N ALA A 296 4.73 27.86 12.81
CA ALA A 296 4.63 28.78 13.94
C ALA A 296 5.91 28.74 14.79
N ALA A 297 6.46 27.55 15.05
CA ALA A 297 7.72 27.38 15.76
C ALA A 297 8.90 28.07 15.03
N ILE A 298 8.96 27.94 13.70
CA ILE A 298 9.97 28.60 12.86
C ILE A 298 9.86 30.12 12.98
N ILE A 299 8.66 30.69 12.84
CA ILE A 299 8.44 32.14 12.96
C ILE A 299 8.82 32.64 14.37
N LEU A 300 8.43 31.92 15.41
CA LEU A 300 8.74 32.28 16.80
C LEU A 300 10.24 32.27 17.07
N ARG A 301 10.96 31.26 16.55
CA ARG A 301 12.42 31.20 16.61
C ARG A 301 13.04 32.37 15.84
N ASP A 302 12.60 32.61 14.62
CA ASP A 302 13.17 33.66 13.74
C ASP A 302 12.92 35.07 14.29
N GLN A 303 11.83 35.26 15.05
CA GLN A 303 11.55 36.48 15.81
C GLN A 303 12.33 36.59 17.13
N GLY A 304 13.10 35.56 17.51
CA GLY A 304 13.94 35.56 18.70
C GLY A 304 13.21 35.19 20.01
N PHE A 305 11.98 34.68 19.95
CA PHE A 305 11.25 34.25 21.15
C PHE A 305 11.74 32.93 21.72
N PHE A 306 12.29 32.05 20.89
CA PHE A 306 12.83 30.76 21.29
C PHE A 306 14.18 30.50 20.60
N PRO A 307 15.10 29.77 21.24
CA PRO A 307 16.43 29.49 20.67
C PRO A 307 16.35 28.55 19.46
N ASP A 308 15.37 27.66 19.43
CA ASP A 308 15.13 26.71 18.36
C ASP A 308 13.64 26.32 18.29
N THR A 309 13.26 25.53 17.29
CA THR A 309 11.89 25.08 17.10
C THR A 309 11.44 24.11 18.20
N GLN A 310 12.34 23.30 18.75
CA GLN A 310 12.02 22.31 19.78
C GLN A 310 11.58 22.99 21.08
N ALA A 311 12.29 24.04 21.51
CA ALA A 311 11.91 24.86 22.67
C ALA A 311 10.52 25.48 22.50
N ALA A 312 10.20 25.98 21.29
CA ALA A 312 8.86 26.50 21.00
C ALA A 312 7.77 25.41 21.10
N PHE A 313 8.06 24.18 20.68
CA PHE A 313 7.15 23.05 20.86
C PHE A 313 6.97 22.69 22.33
N ASP A 314 8.07 22.52 23.05
CA ASP A 314 8.07 22.06 24.43
C ASP A 314 7.39 23.05 25.37
N GLU A 315 7.51 24.35 25.15
CA GLU A 315 6.90 25.36 26.02
C GLU A 315 5.49 25.75 25.57
N LEU A 316 5.21 25.76 24.26
CA LEU A 316 4.06 26.49 23.73
C LEU A 316 3.15 25.69 22.79
N LEU A 317 3.68 24.84 21.92
CA LEU A 317 2.92 24.29 20.78
C LEU A 317 2.56 22.78 20.91
N ASN A 318 3.19 22.05 21.83
CA ASN A 318 2.84 20.65 22.12
C ASN A 318 1.48 20.51 22.79
N GLU A 319 0.89 19.33 22.73
CA GLU A 319 -0.38 19.05 23.40
C GLU A 319 -0.30 19.39 24.90
N GLY A 320 -1.35 20.01 25.43
CA GLY A 320 -1.39 20.52 26.80
C GLY A 320 -0.64 21.85 27.02
N ARG A 321 0.07 22.39 26.02
CA ARG A 321 0.77 23.69 26.13
C ARG A 321 -0.13 24.88 25.81
N PRO A 322 0.21 26.10 26.30
CA PRO A 322 -0.68 27.24 26.23
C PRO A 322 -1.07 27.69 24.82
N GLY A 323 -0.22 27.48 23.82
CA GLY A 323 -0.47 27.84 22.42
C GLY A 323 -1.15 26.73 21.60
N TYR A 324 -1.32 25.53 22.16
CA TYR A 324 -1.91 24.40 21.46
C TYR A 324 -3.39 24.61 21.17
N VAL A 325 -3.80 24.26 19.95
CA VAL A 325 -5.21 24.23 19.55
C VAL A 325 -5.44 22.89 18.85
N PRO A 326 -6.36 22.04 19.36
CA PRO A 326 -6.65 20.76 18.73
C PRO A 326 -7.28 20.98 17.36
N ARG A 327 -6.95 20.11 16.40
CA ARG A 327 -7.59 20.04 15.09
C ARG A 327 -8.57 18.86 15.11
N SER A 328 -9.80 19.06 14.65
CA SER A 328 -10.68 17.94 14.32
C SER A 328 -10.15 17.25 13.06
N ARG A 329 -9.77 15.99 13.22
CA ARG A 329 -9.30 15.08 12.17
C ARG A 329 -10.44 14.12 11.79
N PRO A 330 -10.41 13.55 10.58
CA PRO A 330 -11.35 12.49 10.22
C PRO A 330 -10.99 11.23 11.02
N GLY A 331 -11.99 10.43 11.33
CA GLY A 331 -11.74 9.14 11.96
C GLY A 331 -11.00 8.19 11.00
N ALA A 332 -10.14 7.31 11.50
CA ALA A 332 -9.40 6.36 10.67
C ALA A 332 -10.34 5.53 9.76
N SER A 333 -11.47 5.05 10.29
CA SER A 333 -12.49 4.31 9.51
C SER A 333 -13.08 5.14 8.36
N GLU A 334 -13.37 6.42 8.60
CA GLU A 334 -13.87 7.33 7.57
C GLU A 334 -12.83 7.54 6.45
N ALA A 335 -11.59 7.85 6.83
CA ALA A 335 -10.50 8.07 5.88
C ALA A 335 -10.16 6.81 5.05
N ILE A 336 -10.14 5.62 5.67
CA ILE A 336 -9.99 4.33 4.98
C ILE A 336 -11.09 4.15 3.93
N ASN A 337 -12.34 4.43 4.30
CA ASN A 337 -13.47 4.31 3.38
C ASN A 337 -13.37 5.30 2.22
N GLN A 338 -12.96 6.54 2.47
CA GLN A 338 -12.76 7.56 1.42
C GLN A 338 -11.68 7.13 0.42
N ILE A 339 -10.52 6.64 0.88
CA ILE A 339 -9.46 6.12 0.02
C ILE A 339 -10.00 4.97 -0.85
N ARG A 340 -10.72 4.01 -0.25
CA ARG A 340 -11.24 2.83 -0.94
C ARG A 340 -12.32 3.18 -1.98
N GLN A 341 -13.23 4.10 -1.65
CA GLN A 341 -14.27 4.57 -2.57
C GLN A 341 -13.68 5.33 -3.76
N ALA A 342 -12.56 6.03 -3.54
CA ALA A 342 -11.76 6.64 -4.59
C ALA A 342 -10.94 5.61 -5.42
N GLY A 343 -11.02 4.31 -5.10
CA GLY A 343 -10.32 3.23 -5.82
C GLY A 343 -8.88 3.00 -5.38
N GLY A 344 -8.46 3.64 -4.27
CA GLY A 344 -7.13 3.51 -3.71
C GLY A 344 -6.98 2.33 -2.74
N VAL A 345 -5.74 2.15 -2.28
CA VAL A 345 -5.35 1.19 -1.25
C VAL A 345 -4.97 1.97 0.00
N ALA A 346 -5.70 1.74 1.10
CA ALA A 346 -5.43 2.38 2.39
C ALA A 346 -4.35 1.60 3.17
N VAL A 347 -3.30 2.30 3.59
CA VAL A 347 -2.12 1.75 4.24
C VAL A 347 -1.80 2.57 5.49
N LEU A 348 -1.52 1.92 6.62
CA LEU A 348 -1.10 2.63 7.83
C LEU A 348 0.37 3.06 7.68
N ALA A 349 0.66 4.35 7.86
CA ALA A 349 2.01 4.89 7.80
C ALA A 349 2.77 4.68 9.12
N HIS A 350 4.08 4.41 9.01
CA HIS A 350 5.09 4.45 10.08
C HIS A 350 4.64 4.02 11.50
N PRO A 351 4.06 2.81 11.69
CA PRO A 351 3.54 2.38 13.00
C PRO A 351 4.56 2.27 14.13
N ALA A 352 5.86 2.22 13.83
CA ALA A 352 6.92 2.30 14.82
C ALA A 352 6.84 3.59 15.67
N GLN A 353 6.40 4.70 15.07
CA GLN A 353 6.32 6.01 15.73
C GLN A 353 5.20 6.10 16.78
N TYR A 354 4.22 5.18 16.75
CA TYR A 354 3.09 5.19 17.70
C TYR A 354 3.38 4.46 19.02
N GLY A 355 4.60 3.93 19.18
CA GLY A 355 4.98 3.14 20.37
C GLY A 355 4.26 1.80 20.47
N TRP A 356 3.81 1.25 19.33
CA TRP A 356 3.09 -0.03 19.31
C TRP A 356 4.03 -1.23 19.22
N CYS A 357 5.26 -1.04 18.76
CA CYS A 357 6.25 -2.09 18.61
C CYS A 357 6.95 -2.36 19.95
N SER A 358 7.37 -3.60 20.16
CA SER A 358 8.21 -3.98 21.30
C SER A 358 9.68 -3.64 21.07
N GLY A 359 10.11 -3.52 19.81
CA GLY A 359 11.52 -3.32 19.44
C GLY A 359 12.38 -4.58 19.64
N THR A 360 11.74 -5.75 19.78
CA THR A 360 12.40 -7.04 20.02
C THR A 360 12.07 -8.04 18.92
N THR A 361 12.51 -9.29 19.05
CA THR A 361 12.07 -10.37 18.16
C THR A 361 10.62 -10.81 18.44
N MET A 362 10.05 -10.46 19.59
CA MET A 362 8.64 -10.71 19.90
C MET A 362 7.77 -9.69 19.19
N VAL A 363 6.64 -10.14 18.66
CA VAL A 363 5.65 -9.25 18.06
C VAL A 363 4.68 -8.78 19.12
N SER A 364 4.60 -7.46 19.29
CA SER A 364 3.73 -6.80 20.25
C SER A 364 2.26 -7.21 20.06
N PRO A 365 1.60 -7.67 21.14
CA PRO A 365 0.17 -7.92 21.12
C PRO A 365 -0.65 -6.66 20.81
N GLU A 366 -0.18 -5.48 21.25
CA GLU A 366 -0.83 -4.20 20.92
C GLU A 366 -0.79 -3.96 19.41
N LEU A 367 0.39 -4.07 18.79
CA LEU A 367 0.54 -3.89 17.33
C LEU A 367 -0.40 -4.79 16.55
N ILE A 368 -0.44 -6.10 16.88
CA ILE A 368 -1.32 -7.04 16.19
C ILE A 368 -2.79 -6.67 16.37
N THR A 369 -3.18 -6.29 17.59
CA THR A 369 -4.58 -5.92 17.92
C THR A 369 -5.01 -4.65 17.18
N ARG A 370 -4.14 -3.63 17.14
CA ARG A 370 -4.37 -2.37 16.43
C ARG A 370 -4.53 -2.62 14.93
N LEU A 371 -3.61 -3.38 14.33
CA LEU A 371 -3.68 -3.71 12.91
C LEU A 371 -4.92 -4.54 12.57
N ALA A 372 -5.30 -5.51 13.41
CA ALA A 372 -6.52 -6.28 13.22
C ALA A 372 -7.79 -5.41 13.30
N ALA A 373 -7.85 -4.47 14.24
CA ALA A 373 -8.97 -3.54 14.37
C ALA A 373 -9.08 -2.61 13.14
N LEU A 374 -7.96 -2.07 12.66
CA LEU A 374 -7.94 -1.25 11.45
C LEU A 374 -8.28 -2.06 10.19
N LYS A 375 -7.81 -3.31 10.09
CA LYS A 375 -8.21 -4.22 9.00
C LYS A 375 -9.72 -4.47 8.99
N ALA A 376 -10.34 -4.64 10.16
CA ALA A 376 -11.77 -4.88 10.27
C ALA A 376 -12.62 -3.73 9.69
N VAL A 377 -12.11 -2.49 9.71
CA VAL A 377 -12.76 -1.33 9.08
C VAL A 377 -12.27 -1.07 7.64
N GLY A 378 -11.40 -1.93 7.11
CA GLY A 378 -11.03 -1.94 5.70
C GLY A 378 -9.60 -1.54 5.37
N LEU A 379 -8.71 -1.40 6.36
CA LEU A 379 -7.28 -1.20 6.08
C LEU A 379 -6.74 -2.36 5.23
N GLN A 380 -5.90 -2.06 4.24
CA GLN A 380 -5.42 -3.05 3.28
C GLN A 380 -3.90 -3.29 3.37
N GLY A 381 -3.15 -2.35 3.93
CA GLY A 381 -1.71 -2.50 4.14
C GLY A 381 -1.16 -1.76 5.35
N VAL A 382 0.13 -1.94 5.59
CA VAL A 382 0.91 -1.21 6.58
C VAL A 382 2.32 -0.97 6.05
N GLU A 383 2.86 0.21 6.34
CA GLU A 383 4.24 0.56 6.03
C GLU A 383 5.19 -0.13 7.01
N ALA A 384 5.62 -1.34 6.67
CA ALA A 384 6.54 -2.12 7.48
C ALA A 384 7.98 -1.63 7.35
N TYR A 385 8.34 -1.04 6.21
CA TYR A 385 9.71 -0.67 5.88
C TYR A 385 9.83 0.85 5.75
N HIS A 386 9.69 1.54 6.88
CA HIS A 386 9.86 2.98 6.98
C HIS A 386 11.32 3.35 7.25
N GLY A 387 11.80 4.46 6.67
CA GLY A 387 13.18 4.93 6.80
C GLY A 387 13.62 5.26 8.24
N GLY A 388 12.69 5.64 9.10
CA GLY A 388 12.92 5.94 10.52
C GLY A 388 12.79 4.74 11.47
N ALA A 389 12.30 3.59 10.99
CA ALA A 389 12.12 2.39 11.82
C ALA A 389 13.39 1.54 11.84
N VAL A 390 13.79 1.05 13.03
CA VAL A 390 14.96 0.16 13.12
C VAL A 390 14.63 -1.23 12.57
N PRO A 391 15.62 -2.03 12.11
CA PRO A 391 15.35 -3.33 11.49
C PRO A 391 14.52 -4.31 12.31
N ALA A 392 14.60 -4.25 13.65
CA ALA A 392 13.79 -5.06 14.55
C ALA A 392 12.30 -4.66 14.47
N GLU A 393 11.99 -3.37 14.52
CA GLU A 393 10.62 -2.85 14.36
C GLU A 393 10.08 -3.17 12.96
N GLN A 394 10.88 -3.00 11.92
CA GLN A 394 10.48 -3.36 10.56
C GLN A 394 10.09 -4.85 10.43
N ALA A 395 10.88 -5.73 11.03
CA ALA A 395 10.58 -7.16 11.08
C ALA A 395 9.32 -7.47 11.91
N GLU A 396 9.15 -6.76 13.02
CA GLU A 396 7.99 -6.88 13.90
C GLU A 396 6.68 -6.48 13.20
N ILE A 397 6.68 -5.32 12.53
CA ILE A 397 5.53 -4.80 11.76
C ILE A 397 5.21 -5.73 10.60
N ALA A 398 6.22 -6.18 9.85
CA ALA A 398 6.04 -7.13 8.75
C ALA A 398 5.40 -8.44 9.23
N ALA A 399 5.85 -8.97 10.38
CA ALA A 399 5.28 -10.18 10.97
C ALA A 399 3.83 -9.98 11.42
N ALA A 400 3.53 -8.85 12.08
CA ALA A 400 2.17 -8.51 12.46
C ALA A 400 1.25 -8.37 11.24
N ALA A 401 1.70 -7.68 10.18
CA ALA A 401 0.99 -7.52 8.92
C ALA A 401 0.64 -8.86 8.29
N ARG A 402 1.58 -9.80 8.29
CA ARG A 402 1.36 -11.14 7.74
C ARG A 402 0.33 -11.95 8.52
N LEU A 403 0.32 -11.84 9.85
CA LEU A 403 -0.68 -12.50 10.70
C LEU A 403 -2.10 -11.99 10.46
N VAL A 404 -2.23 -10.70 10.18
CA VAL A 404 -3.53 -10.11 9.89
C VAL A 404 -3.80 -10.01 8.40
N ASP A 405 -2.96 -10.53 7.50
CA ASP A 405 -3.08 -10.45 6.03
C ASP A 405 -3.28 -9.00 5.51
N LEU A 406 -2.29 -8.15 5.81
CA LEU A 406 -2.12 -6.81 5.25
C LEU A 406 -0.91 -6.80 4.31
N VAL A 407 -0.94 -5.98 3.24
CA VAL A 407 0.26 -5.77 2.40
C VAL A 407 1.28 -4.90 3.12
N CYS A 408 2.54 -5.35 3.17
CA CYS A 408 3.65 -4.52 3.62
C CYS A 408 4.05 -3.54 2.52
N THR A 409 4.21 -2.25 2.83
CA THR A 409 4.83 -1.25 1.94
C THR A 409 6.14 -0.72 2.53
N GLY A 410 6.89 0.04 1.75
CA GLY A 410 8.11 0.70 2.20
C GLY A 410 8.29 2.07 1.56
N GLY A 411 8.79 3.00 2.36
CA GLY A 411 9.01 4.38 1.97
C GLY A 411 9.95 5.07 2.96
N SER A 412 10.73 6.02 2.48
CA SER A 412 11.70 6.72 3.32
C SER A 412 11.05 7.80 4.18
N ASP A 413 9.89 8.30 3.76
CA ASP A 413 9.27 9.52 4.30
C ASP A 413 10.17 10.74 4.07
N ASP A 414 10.77 10.83 2.88
CA ASP A 414 11.75 11.87 2.54
C ASP A 414 11.10 13.24 2.43
N HIS A 415 11.72 14.23 3.09
CA HIS A 415 11.32 15.63 3.07
C HIS A 415 12.41 16.55 2.45
N GLY A 416 13.37 15.96 1.73
CA GLY A 416 14.54 16.63 1.18
C GLY A 416 15.51 17.12 2.25
N GLN A 417 15.80 18.42 2.28
CA GLN A 417 16.76 19.05 3.21
C GLN A 417 16.32 19.07 4.68
N ASN A 418 15.16 18.49 5.01
CA ASN A 418 14.73 18.34 6.38
C ASN A 418 15.37 17.09 7.00
N ASN A 419 16.50 17.28 7.67
CA ASN A 419 17.29 16.20 8.30
C ASN A 419 16.58 15.47 9.46
N ALA A 420 15.35 15.87 9.83
CA ALA A 420 14.55 15.14 10.81
C ALA A 420 13.98 13.83 10.24
N HIS A 421 13.97 13.67 8.92
CA HIS A 421 13.46 12.48 8.22
C HIS A 421 14.59 11.72 7.52
N ALA A 422 14.31 10.47 7.16
CA ALA A 422 15.27 9.65 6.44
C ALA A 422 15.38 10.07 4.97
N ASP A 423 16.59 9.94 4.42
CA ASP A 423 16.84 10.18 3.01
C ASP A 423 16.09 9.15 2.13
N MET A 424 15.63 9.63 0.97
CA MET A 424 15.10 8.82 -0.12
C MET A 424 15.90 7.53 -0.35
N TYR A 425 15.17 6.42 -0.48
CA TYR A 425 15.75 5.13 -0.82
C TYR A 425 16.44 5.14 -2.19
N LYS A 426 17.34 4.18 -2.38
CA LYS A 426 18.16 4.05 -3.59
C LYS A 426 18.03 2.67 -4.20
N LYS A 427 18.45 2.54 -5.44
CA LYS A 427 18.57 1.25 -6.12
C LYS A 427 19.32 0.23 -5.27
N GLY A 428 18.81 -1.01 -5.29
CA GLY A 428 19.38 -2.14 -4.58
C GLY A 428 18.76 -2.39 -3.21
N VAL A 429 17.99 -1.44 -2.66
CA VAL A 429 17.16 -1.70 -1.47
C VAL A 429 16.18 -2.83 -1.78
N ARG A 430 16.22 -3.86 -0.91
CA ARG A 430 15.30 -4.99 -0.90
C ARG A 430 14.81 -5.18 0.51
N TRP A 431 13.57 -5.60 0.63
CA TRP A 431 12.94 -5.79 1.93
C TRP A 431 13.07 -7.23 2.41
N PRO A 432 13.27 -7.49 3.70
CA PRO A 432 13.50 -8.83 4.18
C PRO A 432 12.37 -9.85 3.96
N ASP A 433 11.10 -9.45 3.84
CA ASP A 433 9.99 -10.38 3.50
C ASP A 433 10.06 -10.96 2.08
N GLN A 434 11.08 -10.57 1.31
CA GLN A 434 11.38 -11.09 -0.03
C GLN A 434 12.11 -12.44 0.00
N ALA A 435 12.85 -12.74 1.08
CA ALA A 435 13.28 -14.11 1.36
C ALA A 435 12.04 -14.84 1.87
N GLU A 436 11.77 -16.07 1.43
CA GLU A 436 10.57 -16.85 1.78
C GLU A 436 10.24 -16.79 3.29
N THR A 437 9.52 -15.75 3.73
CA THR A 437 9.08 -15.62 5.12
C THR A 437 7.91 -16.56 5.28
N ILE A 438 8.13 -17.62 6.05
CA ILE A 438 7.12 -18.64 6.28
C ILE A 438 6.36 -18.29 7.56
N LEU A 439 5.04 -18.34 7.50
CA LEU A 439 4.22 -18.27 8.72
C LEU A 439 4.10 -19.70 9.25
N VAL A 440 4.54 -19.90 10.49
CA VAL A 440 4.55 -21.19 11.18
C VAL A 440 3.68 -21.05 12.42
N VAL A 441 2.89 -22.07 12.72
CA VAL A 441 2.08 -22.15 13.93
C VAL A 441 2.55 -23.34 14.76
N ALA A 442 2.64 -23.16 16.07
CA ALA A 442 3.03 -24.21 17.00
C ALA A 442 2.11 -24.27 18.22
N GLY A 443 1.91 -25.48 18.73
CA GLY A 443 1.04 -25.78 19.85
C GLY A 443 1.79 -25.78 21.17
N LEU A 444 1.43 -24.88 22.08
CA LEU A 444 1.79 -24.95 23.49
C LEU A 444 0.82 -25.89 24.20
N ILE A 445 1.17 -27.17 24.23
CA ILE A 445 0.37 -28.24 24.80
C ILE A 445 0.88 -28.55 26.21
N ALA A 446 0.05 -28.29 27.22
CA ALA A 446 0.40 -28.51 28.61
C ALA A 446 0.51 -30.01 28.94
N GLY A 447 1.59 -30.38 29.63
CA GLY A 447 1.84 -31.71 30.15
C GLY A 447 1.56 -31.85 31.64
N PRO A 448 1.92 -33.00 32.24
CA PRO A 448 1.88 -33.16 33.69
C PRO A 448 2.85 -32.19 34.38
N GLU A 449 2.54 -31.75 35.60
CA GLU A 449 3.47 -30.90 36.34
C GLU A 449 4.77 -31.65 36.65
N ILE A 450 5.90 -30.98 36.40
CA ILE A 450 7.24 -31.50 36.69
C ILE A 450 7.84 -30.62 37.77
N ARG A 451 8.08 -31.17 38.96
CA ARG A 451 8.63 -30.42 40.11
C ARG A 451 7.80 -29.17 40.46
N GLY A 452 6.47 -29.28 40.36
CA GLY A 452 5.53 -28.17 40.63
C GLY A 452 5.56 -27.05 39.60
N GLN A 453 6.20 -27.27 38.44
CA GLN A 453 6.23 -26.33 37.32
C GLN A 453 5.41 -26.89 36.15
N LYS A 454 4.85 -25.98 35.35
CA LYS A 454 4.20 -26.34 34.09
C LYS A 454 5.22 -27.00 33.17
N SER A 455 4.78 -28.04 32.46
CA SER A 455 5.56 -28.67 31.40
C SER A 455 4.82 -28.58 30.07
N TRP A 456 5.57 -28.70 29.00
CA TRP A 456 5.12 -28.53 27.63
C TRP A 456 5.52 -29.72 26.77
N LEU A 457 4.62 -30.18 25.90
CA LEU A 457 4.91 -31.23 24.94
C LEU A 457 5.93 -30.73 23.92
N LEU A 458 6.97 -31.53 23.72
CA LEU A 458 8.01 -31.35 22.71
C LEU A 458 8.08 -32.60 21.83
N ALA A 459 8.35 -32.40 20.56
CA ALA A 459 8.57 -33.47 19.60
C ALA A 459 9.96 -33.34 18.96
N ARG A 460 10.61 -34.46 18.67
CA ARG A 460 11.95 -34.48 18.06
C ARG A 460 11.85 -34.81 16.58
N ARG A 461 12.41 -33.93 15.74
CA ARG A 461 12.38 -34.07 14.28
C ARG A 461 13.12 -35.33 13.83
N SER A 462 12.46 -36.18 13.05
CA SER A 462 13.04 -37.41 12.48
C SER A 462 13.31 -37.33 10.97
N SER A 463 12.80 -36.29 10.31
CA SER A 463 12.92 -36.13 8.86
C SER A 463 14.31 -35.63 8.44
N PRO A 464 14.90 -36.15 7.35
CA PRO A 464 16.14 -35.63 6.80
C PRO A 464 15.93 -34.20 6.29
N GLY A 465 16.62 -33.23 6.89
CA GLY A 465 16.48 -31.81 6.57
C GLY A 465 16.96 -30.87 7.68
N HIS A 466 16.52 -29.61 7.64
CA HIS A 466 16.84 -28.61 8.67
C HIS A 466 16.34 -29.09 10.04
N GLY A 467 17.25 -29.11 11.02
CA GLY A 467 16.93 -29.41 12.42
C GLY A 467 16.70 -30.89 12.74
N ASN A 468 17.16 -31.84 11.91
CA ASN A 468 17.09 -33.26 12.23
C ASN A 468 17.72 -33.56 13.62
N GLY A 469 16.99 -34.28 14.47
CA GLY A 469 17.39 -34.60 15.85
C GLY A 469 17.21 -33.47 16.87
N LEU A 470 16.78 -32.27 16.45
CA LEU A 470 16.42 -31.19 17.36
C LEU A 470 14.98 -31.34 17.86
N TRP A 471 14.73 -30.81 19.05
CA TRP A 471 13.42 -30.73 19.67
C TRP A 471 12.69 -29.44 19.29
N GLU A 472 11.38 -29.50 19.17
CA GLU A 472 10.53 -28.37 18.81
C GLU A 472 9.13 -28.49 19.44
N LEU A 473 8.40 -27.38 19.46
CA LEU A 473 6.96 -27.41 19.66
C LEU A 473 6.29 -28.02 18.42
N PRO A 474 5.32 -28.93 18.58
CA PRO A 474 4.66 -29.56 17.46
C PRO A 474 3.77 -28.56 16.71
N GLY A 475 3.67 -28.71 15.39
CA GLY A 475 3.02 -27.77 14.49
C GLY A 475 3.80 -27.57 13.19
N GLY A 476 3.34 -26.65 12.35
CA GLY A 476 3.89 -26.52 11.01
C GLY A 476 3.47 -25.27 10.27
N LYS A 477 3.54 -25.35 8.94
CA LYS A 477 3.37 -24.17 8.09
C LYS A 477 1.90 -23.81 7.96
N VAL A 478 1.63 -22.52 7.99
CA VAL A 478 0.29 -22.00 7.69
C VAL A 478 0.15 -21.89 6.17
N GLU A 479 -0.77 -22.67 5.62
CA GLU A 479 -1.18 -22.66 4.22
C GLU A 479 -2.04 -21.45 3.88
N LYS A 480 -2.23 -21.22 2.58
CA LYS A 480 -2.99 -20.07 2.10
C LYS A 480 -4.49 -20.30 2.32
N GLY A 481 -5.11 -19.43 3.11
CA GLY A 481 -6.56 -19.39 3.30
C GLY A 481 -7.06 -20.05 4.59
N GLU A 482 -6.17 -20.69 5.36
CA GLU A 482 -6.48 -21.18 6.70
C GLU A 482 -6.18 -20.13 7.78
N THR A 483 -6.92 -20.20 8.88
CA THR A 483 -6.60 -19.50 10.12
C THR A 483 -5.48 -20.22 10.86
N LEU A 484 -4.81 -19.52 11.80
CA LEU A 484 -3.79 -20.14 12.66
C LEU A 484 -4.33 -21.36 13.42
N ALA A 485 -5.59 -21.33 13.84
CA ALA A 485 -6.19 -22.42 14.59
C ALA A 485 -6.47 -23.65 13.71
N GLU A 486 -6.96 -23.44 12.48
CA GLU A 486 -7.15 -24.51 11.50
C GLU A 486 -5.81 -25.15 11.10
N ALA A 487 -4.81 -24.31 10.83
CA ALA A 487 -3.44 -24.74 10.54
C ALA A 487 -2.87 -25.63 11.66
N LEU A 488 -2.96 -25.16 12.91
CA LEU A 488 -2.43 -25.91 14.04
C LEU A 488 -3.18 -27.23 14.26
N ALA A 489 -4.51 -27.22 14.13
CA ALA A 489 -5.30 -28.44 14.26
C ALA A 489 -4.95 -29.48 13.18
N ARG A 490 -4.74 -29.04 11.93
CA ARG A 490 -4.31 -29.88 10.80
C ARG A 490 -2.92 -30.47 11.05
N GLU A 491 -1.94 -29.63 11.36
CA GLU A 491 -0.56 -30.06 11.60
C GLU A 491 -0.46 -31.05 12.77
N LEU A 492 -1.12 -30.77 13.90
CA LEU A 492 -1.11 -31.70 15.04
C LEU A 492 -1.82 -33.03 14.73
N LYS A 493 -2.84 -33.01 13.87
CA LYS A 493 -3.49 -34.24 13.39
C LYS A 493 -2.56 -35.06 12.50
N GLU A 494 -1.83 -34.39 11.62
CA GLU A 494 -0.89 -35.02 10.68
C GLU A 494 0.33 -35.58 11.41
N GLU A 495 0.98 -34.77 12.26
CA GLU A 495 2.26 -35.09 12.90
C GLU A 495 2.13 -36.03 14.10
N LEU A 496 1.05 -35.87 14.89
CA LEU A 496 0.86 -36.57 16.16
C LEU A 496 -0.40 -37.46 16.18
N GLY A 497 -1.23 -37.44 15.13
CA GLY A 497 -2.45 -38.26 15.04
C GLY A 497 -3.62 -37.79 15.92
N VAL A 498 -3.50 -36.65 16.59
CA VAL A 498 -4.43 -36.21 17.64
C VAL A 498 -5.41 -35.15 17.19
N ASP A 499 -6.61 -35.19 17.77
CA ASP A 499 -7.54 -34.07 17.73
C ASP A 499 -7.31 -33.14 18.92
N VAL A 500 -7.38 -31.84 18.69
CA VAL A 500 -7.08 -30.81 19.69
C VAL A 500 -8.19 -29.78 19.83
N LEU A 501 -8.24 -29.14 20.99
CA LEU A 501 -8.96 -27.89 21.19
C LEU A 501 -7.92 -26.76 21.17
N ILE A 502 -8.05 -25.85 20.21
CA ILE A 502 -7.15 -24.71 20.07
C ILE A 502 -7.68 -23.55 20.93
N GLY A 503 -6.80 -23.02 21.77
CA GLY A 503 -7.05 -21.88 22.63
C GLY A 503 -6.52 -20.57 22.06
N GLN A 504 -6.19 -19.65 22.96
CA GLN A 504 -5.71 -18.32 22.61
C GLN A 504 -4.25 -18.33 22.13
N ARG A 505 -3.88 -17.28 21.40
CA ARG A 505 -2.49 -17.01 21.03
C ARG A 505 -1.72 -16.52 22.24
N ILE A 506 -0.58 -17.17 22.52
CA ILE A 506 0.29 -16.83 23.64
C ILE A 506 1.32 -15.79 23.23
N LEU A 507 2.02 -16.03 22.13
CA LEU A 507 3.05 -15.13 21.62
C LEU A 507 3.23 -15.31 20.12
N VAL A 508 3.92 -14.33 19.54
CA VAL A 508 4.42 -14.39 18.16
C VAL A 508 5.85 -13.90 18.18
N LEU A 509 6.73 -14.55 17.43
CA LEU A 509 8.09 -14.09 17.24
C LEU A 509 8.54 -14.15 15.80
N THR A 510 9.61 -13.42 15.51
CA THR A 510 10.35 -13.50 14.25
C THR A 510 11.69 -14.18 14.46
N HIS A 511 12.07 -15.06 13.53
CA HIS A 511 13.37 -15.70 13.54
C HIS A 511 13.97 -15.75 12.13
N VAL A 512 15.28 -15.52 12.04
CA VAL A 512 16.03 -15.52 10.77
C VAL A 512 17.00 -16.69 10.78
N TYR A 513 16.77 -17.66 9.90
CA TYR A 513 17.73 -18.71 9.56
C TYR A 513 18.60 -18.28 8.37
N PRO A 514 19.75 -18.95 8.12
CA PRO A 514 20.60 -18.64 6.97
C PRO A 514 19.87 -18.66 5.62
N GLU A 515 18.91 -19.58 5.46
CA GLU A 515 18.21 -19.81 4.20
C GLU A 515 16.79 -19.24 4.14
N ARG A 516 16.19 -18.86 5.28
CA ARG A 516 14.78 -18.42 5.34
C ARG A 516 14.48 -17.58 6.57
N ARG A 517 13.33 -16.90 6.55
CA ARG A 517 12.76 -16.24 7.73
C ARG A 517 11.48 -16.96 8.14
N ILE A 518 11.20 -16.99 9.44
CA ILE A 518 9.91 -17.46 9.94
C ILE A 518 9.25 -16.43 10.85
N VAL A 519 7.93 -16.43 10.81
CA VAL A 519 7.08 -15.85 11.85
C VAL A 519 6.45 -17.04 12.57
N LEU A 520 6.78 -17.23 13.84
CA LEU A 520 6.27 -18.33 14.66
C LEU A 520 5.17 -17.82 15.58
N ALA A 521 3.95 -18.30 15.38
CA ALA A 521 2.81 -18.02 16.25
C ALA A 521 2.56 -19.22 17.18
N CYS A 522 2.61 -19.00 18.49
CA CYS A 522 2.35 -20.06 19.47
C CYS A 522 0.94 -19.91 20.04
N LEU A 523 0.13 -20.96 19.92
CA LEU A 523 -1.24 -21.01 20.45
C LEU A 523 -1.32 -22.07 21.54
N GLU A 524 -2.17 -21.83 22.55
CA GLU A 524 -2.55 -22.89 23.48
C GLU A 524 -3.27 -24.01 22.71
N ALA A 525 -2.96 -25.25 23.06
CA ALA A 525 -3.69 -26.41 22.54
C ALA A 525 -3.89 -27.45 23.63
N GLN A 526 -5.07 -28.07 23.65
CA GLN A 526 -5.40 -29.15 24.57
C GLN A 526 -5.68 -30.42 23.77
N LEU A 527 -5.00 -31.51 24.12
CA LEU A 527 -5.22 -32.80 23.50
C LEU A 527 -6.58 -33.37 23.91
N LYS A 528 -7.35 -33.88 22.95
CA LYS A 528 -8.58 -34.65 23.25
C LYS A 528 -8.29 -36.10 23.64
N GLN A 529 -7.10 -36.59 23.33
CA GLN A 529 -6.66 -37.98 23.49
C GLN A 529 -5.18 -38.00 23.89
N GLN A 530 -4.74 -38.99 24.67
CA GLN A 530 -3.35 -39.07 25.14
C GLN A 530 -2.42 -39.90 24.26
N ASP A 531 -2.96 -40.84 23.48
CA ASP A 531 -2.16 -41.70 22.61
C ASP A 531 -1.74 -40.92 21.36
N LEU A 532 -0.42 -40.77 21.17
CA LEU A 532 0.18 -40.08 20.03
C LEU A 532 0.60 -41.10 18.96
N LEU A 533 0.33 -40.77 17.69
CA LEU A 533 0.81 -41.51 16.53
C LEU A 533 1.81 -40.63 15.78
N LEU A 534 3.09 -40.87 16.01
CA LEU A 534 4.16 -40.04 15.44
C LEU A 534 4.40 -40.41 13.97
N THR A 535 4.19 -39.44 13.09
CA THR A 535 4.41 -39.62 11.63
C THR A 535 5.62 -38.82 11.13
N ALA A 536 5.91 -37.67 11.76
CA ALA A 536 6.99 -36.75 11.40
C ALA A 536 8.11 -36.63 12.46
N HIS A 537 7.91 -37.27 13.63
CA HIS A 537 8.80 -37.22 14.79
C HIS A 537 9.20 -38.63 15.23
N ASP A 538 10.38 -38.79 15.82
CA ASP A 538 10.86 -40.09 16.33
C ASP A 538 10.71 -40.24 17.85
N ALA A 539 10.46 -39.14 18.55
CA ALA A 539 10.24 -39.11 19.98
C ALA A 539 9.40 -37.89 20.41
N THR A 540 8.69 -38.04 21.52
CA THR A 540 8.03 -36.94 22.24
C THR A 540 8.42 -36.94 23.71
N THR A 541 8.42 -35.78 24.34
CA THR A 541 8.66 -35.66 25.79
C THR A 541 7.90 -34.46 26.35
N TYR A 542 7.82 -34.39 27.68
CA TYR A 542 7.37 -33.20 28.39
C TYR A 542 8.56 -32.57 29.12
N ALA A 543 8.71 -31.24 29.02
CA ALA A 543 9.75 -30.51 29.72
C ALA A 543 9.23 -29.19 30.30
N THR A 544 9.75 -28.75 31.44
CA THR A 544 9.50 -27.39 31.92
C THR A 544 10.20 -26.37 31.02
N ALA A 545 9.79 -25.10 31.06
CA ALA A 545 10.42 -24.06 30.24
C ALA A 545 11.94 -23.92 30.52
N ALA A 546 12.36 -24.15 31.77
CA ALA A 546 13.76 -24.11 32.17
C ALA A 546 14.56 -25.36 31.72
N ASP A 547 13.93 -26.53 31.67
CA ASP A 547 14.58 -27.76 31.18
C ASP A 547 14.66 -27.77 29.65
N ALA A 548 13.61 -27.30 28.97
CA ALA A 548 13.57 -27.22 27.51
C ALA A 548 14.74 -26.39 26.96
N GLN A 549 15.10 -25.28 27.61
CA GLN A 549 16.27 -24.45 27.24
C GLN A 549 17.62 -25.17 27.32
N LYS A 550 17.70 -26.31 28.02
CA LYS A 550 18.92 -27.14 28.10
C LYS A 550 18.91 -28.27 27.05
N MET A 551 17.79 -28.47 26.37
CA MET A 551 17.66 -29.44 25.30
C MET A 551 18.21 -28.87 23.99
N ALA A 552 18.52 -29.75 23.05
CA ALA A 552 18.89 -29.36 21.69
C ALA A 552 17.65 -28.90 20.92
N LEU A 553 17.12 -27.72 21.26
CA LEU A 553 15.95 -27.12 20.61
C LEU A 553 16.28 -26.51 19.26
N LEU A 554 15.26 -26.39 18.40
CA LEU A 554 15.32 -25.42 17.32
C LEU A 554 15.55 -24.00 17.86
N PRO A 555 16.35 -23.17 17.16
CA PRO A 555 16.66 -21.81 17.62
C PRO A 555 15.45 -20.89 17.84
N ALA A 556 14.36 -21.07 17.11
CA ALA A 556 13.13 -20.31 17.30
C ALA A 556 12.39 -20.74 18.57
N ASP A 557 12.24 -22.03 18.79
CA ASP A 557 11.62 -22.64 19.98
C ASP A 557 12.39 -22.30 21.26
N TYR A 558 13.73 -22.21 21.20
CA TYR A 558 14.53 -21.74 22.32
C TYR A 558 14.05 -20.35 22.82
N GLN A 559 13.73 -19.43 21.91
CA GLN A 559 13.21 -18.10 22.28
C GLN A 559 11.84 -18.18 22.93
N VAL A 560 10.98 -19.10 22.49
CA VAL A 560 9.67 -19.36 23.12
C VAL A 560 9.86 -19.78 24.57
N PHE A 561 10.72 -20.78 24.83
CA PHE A 561 10.94 -21.28 26.19
C PHE A 561 11.71 -20.29 27.07
N ALA A 562 12.61 -19.49 26.51
CA ALA A 562 13.23 -18.38 27.22
C ALA A 562 12.20 -17.35 27.68
N TYR A 563 11.24 -16.99 26.81
CA TYR A 563 10.13 -16.12 27.17
C TYR A 563 9.24 -16.74 28.26
N LEU A 564 8.82 -18.00 28.10
CA LEU A 564 7.97 -18.69 29.07
C LEU A 564 8.62 -18.78 30.45
N ALA A 565 9.92 -19.11 30.51
CA ALA A 565 10.64 -19.20 31.78
C ALA A 565 10.71 -17.85 32.53
N ARG A 566 10.93 -16.75 31.81
CA ARG A 566 10.90 -15.38 32.39
C ARG A 566 9.51 -15.01 32.89
N LYS A 567 8.48 -15.34 32.11
CA LYS A 567 7.08 -15.11 32.48
C LYS A 567 6.69 -15.89 33.74
N GLU A 568 7.13 -17.15 33.86
CA GLU A 568 6.93 -17.97 35.06
C GLU A 568 7.65 -17.42 36.30
N GLN A 569 8.73 -16.64 36.11
CA GLN A 569 9.46 -15.93 37.17
C GLN A 569 8.87 -14.54 37.49
N GLY A 570 7.84 -14.10 36.76
CA GLY A 570 7.19 -12.79 36.95
C GLY A 570 7.92 -11.61 36.30
N GLU A 571 8.83 -11.87 35.36
CA GLU A 571 9.68 -10.85 34.73
C GLU A 571 9.09 -10.24 33.44
N CYS A 572 7.98 -10.76 32.91
CA CYS A 572 7.42 -10.40 31.60
C CYS A 572 5.89 -10.33 31.57
#